data_AF-E8LMJ4-F1
#
_entry.id   AF-E8LMJ4-F1
#
_cell.length_a   1.000
_cell.length_b   1.000
_cell.length_c   1.000
_cell.angle_alpha   90.00
_cell.angle_beta   90.00
_cell.angle_gamma   90.00
#
_symmetry.space_group_name_H-M   'P 1'
#
loop_
_entity.id
_entity.type
_entity.pdbx_description
1 polymer ?
#
loop_
_entity_poly.entity_id
_entity_poly.type
_entity_poly.pdbx_seq_one_letter_code
_entity_poly.pdbx_strand_id
1 'polypeptide(L)'
;MTWQRTALSVAVSMLCTLPQQQAVASSSYFINYQNKPMFELQILNAGETLQDPPDIFMDEEFESLSTAKRNITEQEINSLLQAGSLWAEILGPGTINTTPVKVQVVGLGEDCENASAISFPNLNAAGDFEKVLGPTGQFTMNEPAQFPANVVIGKGLNFSYPSNWYTLPDGGGFDFVATVAHEFGHLLGISFFEKCDFSFNSFLYDNRGVQYTPKKY
;
A
#
# COMPACT_ATOMS: atom_id res chain seq x y z
N MET A 1 51.45 10.36 -34.37
CA MET A 1 50.56 10.53 -33.19
C MET A 1 49.11 10.57 -33.66
N THR A 2 48.51 9.41 -33.96
CA THR A 2 47.17 9.34 -34.59
C THR A 2 46.35 8.11 -34.16
N TRP A 3 46.75 7.44 -33.08
CA TRP A 3 46.06 6.22 -32.59
C TRP A 3 45.27 6.42 -31.29
N GLN A 4 45.43 7.56 -30.61
CA GLN A 4 44.70 7.83 -29.36
C GLN A 4 43.32 8.51 -29.56
N ARG A 5 43.05 9.03 -30.76
CA ARG A 5 41.79 9.75 -31.04
C ARG A 5 40.64 8.85 -31.51
N THR A 6 40.92 7.61 -31.91
CA THR A 6 39.90 6.65 -32.37
C THR A 6 39.30 5.83 -31.23
N ALA A 7 40.06 5.53 -30.17
CA ALA A 7 39.56 4.73 -29.05
C ALA A 7 38.49 5.47 -28.22
N LEU A 8 38.62 6.79 -28.05
CA LEU A 8 37.66 7.59 -27.27
C LEU A 8 36.29 7.71 -27.95
N SER A 9 36.27 7.85 -29.28
CA SER A 9 35.02 7.95 -30.06
C SER A 9 34.25 6.62 -30.12
N VAL A 10 34.94 5.49 -30.04
CA VAL A 10 34.32 4.16 -29.96
C VAL A 10 33.77 3.88 -28.55
N ALA A 11 34.46 4.32 -27.50
CA ALA A 11 33.98 4.17 -26.13
C ALA A 11 32.72 5.00 -25.84
N VAL A 12 32.62 6.23 -26.37
CA VAL A 12 31.43 7.09 -26.21
C VAL A 12 30.22 6.53 -26.98
N SER A 13 30.43 5.95 -28.16
CA SER A 13 29.35 5.36 -28.94
C SER A 13 28.82 4.04 -28.35
N MET A 14 29.68 3.24 -27.69
CA MET A 14 29.23 2.04 -26.95
C MET A 14 28.48 2.37 -25.65
N LEU A 15 28.78 3.51 -24.99
CA LEU A 15 28.05 3.98 -23.81
C LEU A 15 26.62 4.44 -24.15
N CYS A 16 26.38 4.91 -25.38
CA CYS A 16 25.05 5.32 -25.85
C CYS A 16 24.17 4.17 -26.37
N THR A 17 24.73 2.96 -26.55
CA THR A 17 23.97 1.77 -26.98
C THR A 17 23.68 0.80 -25.84
N LEU A 18 24.09 1.12 -24.61
CA LEU A 18 23.53 0.45 -23.45
C LEU A 18 22.06 0.84 -23.38
N PRO A 19 21.11 -0.11 -23.40
CA PRO A 19 19.75 0.21 -23.00
C PRO A 19 19.87 0.72 -21.56
N GLN A 20 19.78 2.05 -21.38
CA GLN A 20 19.34 2.57 -20.11
C GLN A 20 17.97 1.92 -19.92
N GLN A 21 17.92 0.93 -19.04
CA GLN A 21 16.68 0.42 -18.50
C GLN A 21 16.10 1.60 -17.73
N GLN A 22 15.42 2.48 -18.46
CA GLN A 22 14.75 3.64 -17.91
C GLN A 22 13.69 3.02 -17.01
N ALA A 23 13.88 3.13 -15.70
CA ALA A 23 12.90 2.66 -14.74
C ALA A 23 11.57 3.28 -15.16
N VAL A 24 10.61 2.43 -15.50
CA VAL A 24 9.25 2.90 -15.77
C VAL A 24 8.80 3.56 -14.48
N ALA A 25 8.38 4.83 -14.55
CA ALA A 25 7.95 5.54 -13.35
C ALA A 25 6.70 4.87 -12.75
N SER A 26 6.57 4.89 -11.42
CA SER A 26 5.37 4.43 -10.73
C SER A 26 4.07 4.97 -11.35
N SER A 27 3.02 4.16 -11.31
CA SER A 27 1.70 4.48 -11.86
C SER A 27 0.68 4.65 -10.74
N SER A 28 -0.16 5.69 -10.82
CA SER A 28 -1.25 5.91 -9.85
C SER A 28 -2.61 5.51 -10.41
N TYR A 29 -3.42 4.87 -9.57
CA TYR A 29 -4.82 4.53 -9.86
C TYR A 29 -5.73 5.05 -8.75
N PHE A 30 -6.88 5.60 -9.12
CA PHE A 30 -7.81 6.22 -8.17
C PHE A 30 -9.07 5.39 -8.01
N ILE A 31 -9.47 5.18 -6.76
CA ILE A 31 -10.70 4.50 -6.38
C ILE A 31 -11.61 5.53 -5.69
N ASN A 32 -12.85 5.60 -6.14
CA ASN A 32 -13.84 6.57 -5.69
C ASN A 32 -15.16 5.88 -5.31
N TYR A 33 -15.91 6.46 -4.38
CA TYR A 33 -17.30 6.11 -4.10
C TYR A 33 -18.21 7.30 -4.43
N GLN A 34 -19.06 7.20 -5.44
CA GLN A 34 -19.99 8.28 -5.84
C GLN A 34 -19.31 9.66 -5.97
N ASN A 35 -18.16 9.73 -6.64
CA ASN A 35 -17.28 10.91 -6.79
C ASN A 35 -16.55 11.38 -5.52
N LYS A 36 -16.71 10.68 -4.40
CA LYS A 36 -15.88 10.88 -3.21
C LYS A 36 -14.56 10.11 -3.39
N PRO A 37 -13.40 10.76 -3.20
CA PRO A 37 -12.12 10.05 -3.28
C PRO A 37 -12.02 9.03 -2.14
N MET A 38 -11.50 7.85 -2.41
CA MET A 38 -11.30 6.81 -1.38
C MET A 38 -9.84 6.44 -1.26
N PHE A 39 -9.27 5.87 -2.32
CA PHE A 39 -7.87 5.43 -2.34
C PHE A 39 -7.14 5.94 -3.59
N GLU A 40 -5.86 6.23 -3.43
CA GLU A 40 -4.89 6.42 -4.50
C GLU A 40 -3.86 5.31 -4.40
N LEU A 41 -3.90 4.35 -5.31
CA LEU A 41 -2.95 3.24 -5.37
C LEU A 41 -1.75 3.66 -6.23
N GLN A 42 -0.60 3.84 -5.61
CA GLN A 42 0.68 4.04 -6.30
C GLN A 42 1.36 2.68 -6.49
N ILE A 43 1.36 2.18 -7.72
CA ILE A 43 2.01 0.92 -8.08
C ILE A 43 3.49 1.20 -8.36
N LEU A 44 4.36 0.66 -7.51
CA LEU A 44 5.80 0.77 -7.65
C LEU A 44 6.32 -0.31 -8.60
N ASN A 45 7.13 0.11 -9.57
CA ASN A 45 7.82 -0.77 -10.49
C ASN A 45 9.09 -1.33 -9.85
N ALA A 46 9.62 -2.40 -10.45
CA ALA A 46 10.83 -3.06 -9.99
C ALA A 46 11.99 -2.06 -9.81
N GLY A 47 12.60 -2.05 -8.62
CA GLY A 47 13.66 -1.14 -8.23
C GLY A 47 13.19 0.15 -7.54
N GLU A 48 11.89 0.46 -7.54
CA GLU A 48 11.34 1.54 -6.72
C GLU A 48 11.14 1.08 -5.26
N THR A 49 11.24 2.01 -4.33
CA THR A 49 11.15 1.76 -2.88
C THR A 49 9.95 2.48 -2.30
N LEU A 50 9.28 1.86 -1.33
CA LEU A 50 8.27 2.50 -0.49
C LEU A 50 8.83 3.79 0.13
N GLN A 51 7.95 4.72 0.44
CA GLN A 51 8.32 5.84 1.27
C GLN A 51 8.65 5.33 2.67
N ASP A 52 9.83 5.69 3.17
CA ASP A 52 10.23 5.32 4.53
C ASP A 52 9.24 5.92 5.54
N PRO A 53 8.69 5.10 6.45
CA PRO A 53 7.98 5.62 7.61
C PRO A 53 9.02 6.19 8.59
N PRO A 54 8.58 6.98 9.59
CA PRO A 54 9.45 7.42 10.67
C PRO A 54 10.23 6.26 11.32
N ASP A 55 11.47 6.50 11.75
CA ASP A 55 12.38 5.51 12.36
C ASP A 55 11.73 4.66 13.47
N ILE A 56 10.77 5.23 14.21
CA ILE A 56 10.03 4.54 15.28
C ILE A 56 9.16 3.38 14.78
N PHE A 57 8.84 3.34 13.49
CA PHE A 57 8.12 2.26 12.82
C PHE A 57 9.02 1.37 11.98
N MET A 58 10.30 1.71 11.85
CA MET A 58 11.24 0.89 11.09
C MET A 58 11.67 -0.32 11.91
N ASP A 59 11.64 -1.49 11.28
CA ASP A 59 12.26 -2.72 11.74
C ASP A 59 12.94 -3.43 10.57
N GLU A 60 13.71 -4.48 10.89
CA GLU A 60 14.45 -5.26 9.90
C GLU A 60 13.51 -5.93 8.87
N GLU A 61 12.26 -6.20 9.26
CA GLU A 61 11.26 -6.79 8.37
C GLU A 61 10.82 -5.78 7.31
N PHE A 62 10.54 -4.53 7.71
CA PHE A 62 10.17 -3.46 6.78
C PHE A 62 11.24 -3.24 5.71
N GLU A 63 12.52 -3.15 6.09
CA GLU A 63 13.62 -2.94 5.13
C GLU A 63 13.70 -4.06 4.08
N SER A 64 13.43 -5.31 4.49
CA SER A 64 13.48 -6.44 3.58
C SER A 64 12.36 -6.43 2.53
N LEU A 65 11.25 -5.76 2.82
CA LEU A 65 10.03 -5.71 1.99
C LEU A 65 9.83 -4.37 1.28
N SER A 66 10.68 -3.37 1.51
CA SER A 66 10.45 -1.98 1.06
C SER A 66 10.75 -1.73 -0.42
N THR A 67 11.64 -2.50 -1.05
CA THR A 67 11.98 -2.32 -2.47
C THR A 67 11.27 -3.35 -3.35
N ALA A 68 10.53 -2.87 -4.36
CA ALA A 68 9.88 -3.72 -5.34
C ALA A 68 10.91 -4.59 -6.09
N LYS A 69 10.74 -5.91 -6.02
CA LYS A 69 11.59 -6.90 -6.70
C LYS A 69 11.07 -7.25 -8.10
N ARG A 70 9.79 -6.97 -8.36
CA ARG A 70 9.13 -7.19 -9.65
C ARG A 70 8.07 -6.13 -9.90
N ASN A 71 7.66 -6.02 -11.16
CA ASN A 71 6.46 -5.25 -11.51
C ASN A 71 5.21 -6.03 -11.08
N ILE A 72 4.21 -5.29 -10.62
CA ILE A 72 2.84 -5.81 -10.46
C ILE A 72 2.23 -5.98 -11.86
N THR A 73 1.56 -7.11 -12.08
CA THR A 73 0.91 -7.45 -13.33
C THR A 73 -0.43 -6.72 -13.48
N GLU A 74 -0.94 -6.61 -14.71
CA GLU A 74 -2.25 -5.99 -14.97
C GLU A 74 -3.39 -6.73 -14.25
N GLN A 75 -3.31 -8.06 -14.12
CA GLN A 75 -4.29 -8.88 -13.40
C GLN A 75 -4.30 -8.57 -11.90
N GLU A 76 -3.12 -8.40 -11.29
CA GLU A 76 -2.98 -7.99 -9.90
C GLU A 76 -3.51 -6.56 -9.71
N ILE A 77 -3.21 -5.62 -10.62
CA ILE A 77 -3.75 -4.25 -10.60
C ILE A 77 -5.27 -4.29 -10.63
N ASN A 78 -5.88 -5.00 -11.58
CA ASN A 78 -7.33 -5.12 -11.69
C ASN A 78 -7.95 -5.69 -10.41
N SER A 79 -7.27 -6.63 -9.76
CA SER A 79 -7.72 -7.22 -8.51
C SER A 79 -7.58 -6.27 -7.31
N LEU A 80 -6.49 -5.50 -7.23
CA LEU A 80 -6.31 -4.41 -6.26
C LEU A 80 -7.42 -3.36 -6.40
N LEU A 81 -7.78 -3.00 -7.63
CA LEU A 81 -8.87 -2.07 -7.90
C LEU A 81 -10.22 -2.63 -7.49
N GLN A 82 -10.50 -3.91 -7.74
CA GLN A 82 -11.73 -4.57 -7.29
C GLN A 82 -11.82 -4.60 -5.75
N ALA A 83 -10.75 -5.03 -5.07
CA ALA A 83 -10.69 -5.09 -3.61
C ALA A 83 -10.86 -3.70 -2.97
N GLY A 84 -10.16 -2.68 -3.47
CA GLY A 84 -10.29 -1.32 -2.98
C GLY A 84 -11.67 -0.72 -3.29
N SER A 85 -12.30 -1.08 -4.41
CA SER A 85 -13.66 -0.65 -4.73
C SER A 85 -14.70 -1.25 -3.78
N LEU A 86 -14.52 -2.49 -3.35
CA LEU A 86 -15.38 -3.11 -2.33
C LEU A 86 -15.30 -2.33 -1.00
N TRP A 87 -14.10 -1.97 -0.55
CA TRP A 87 -13.94 -1.12 0.64
C TRP A 87 -14.52 0.28 0.44
N ALA A 88 -14.40 0.85 -0.76
CA ALA A 88 -15.03 2.12 -1.10
C ALA A 88 -16.55 2.05 -0.98
N GLU A 89 -17.20 0.95 -1.40
CA GLU A 89 -18.64 0.73 -1.23
C GLU A 89 -19.04 0.54 0.24
N ILE A 90 -18.25 -0.20 1.02
CA ILE A 90 -18.50 -0.46 2.44
C ILE A 90 -18.39 0.83 3.27
N LEU A 91 -17.31 1.58 3.09
CA LEU A 91 -16.98 2.74 3.92
C LEU A 91 -17.58 4.03 3.38
N GLY A 92 -17.69 4.17 2.06
CA GLY A 92 -18.00 5.40 1.35
C GLY A 92 -19.21 6.20 1.86
N PRO A 93 -20.32 5.57 2.28
CA PRO A 93 -21.43 6.29 2.90
C PRO A 93 -21.06 7.08 4.16
N GLY A 94 -20.11 6.59 4.95
CA GLY A 94 -19.73 7.15 6.26
C GLY A 94 -18.48 8.04 6.24
N THR A 95 -17.72 8.07 5.15
CA THR A 95 -16.47 8.86 5.10
C THR A 95 -16.73 10.35 4.83
N ILE A 96 -15.82 11.21 5.29
CA ILE A 96 -15.89 12.67 5.09
C ILE A 96 -14.64 13.26 4.42
N ASN A 97 -13.71 12.40 4.04
CA ASN A 97 -12.44 12.80 3.45
C ASN A 97 -12.63 13.55 2.12
N THR A 98 -11.80 14.57 1.90
CA THR A 98 -11.78 15.35 0.65
C THR A 98 -10.63 14.97 -0.29
N THR A 99 -9.70 14.15 0.18
CA THR A 99 -8.56 13.60 -0.58
C THR A 99 -8.48 12.09 -0.36
N PRO A 100 -7.97 11.32 -1.33
CA PRO A 100 -7.85 9.87 -1.19
C PRO A 100 -6.77 9.50 -0.17
N VAL A 101 -6.95 8.37 0.52
CA VAL A 101 -5.87 7.73 1.28
C VAL A 101 -4.85 7.19 0.29
N LYS A 102 -3.57 7.55 0.47
CA LYS A 102 -2.49 7.05 -0.37
C LYS A 102 -2.07 5.66 0.05
N VAL A 103 -1.91 4.78 -0.93
CA VAL A 103 -1.48 3.39 -0.75
C VAL A 103 -0.37 3.09 -1.73
N GLN A 104 0.82 2.73 -1.23
CA GLN A 104 1.93 2.28 -2.07
C GLN A 104 1.91 0.76 -2.18
N VAL A 105 1.99 0.25 -3.41
CA VAL A 105 1.93 -1.19 -3.69
C VAL A 105 3.26 -1.65 -4.28
N VAL A 106 3.87 -2.67 -3.68
CA VAL A 106 5.12 -3.27 -4.14
C VAL A 106 4.98 -4.75 -4.47
N GLY A 107 5.64 -5.18 -5.54
CA GLY A 107 5.73 -6.59 -5.91
C GLY A 107 7.01 -7.23 -5.42
N LEU A 108 6.91 -8.33 -4.68
CA LEU A 108 8.05 -9.11 -4.19
C LEU A 108 8.24 -10.42 -4.98
N GLY A 109 9.38 -11.08 -4.74
CA GLY A 109 9.80 -12.31 -5.42
C GLY A 109 8.99 -13.56 -5.03
N GLU A 110 9.45 -14.70 -5.53
CA GLU A 110 8.86 -16.03 -5.25
C GLU A 110 9.16 -16.51 -3.83
N ASP A 111 10.19 -15.94 -3.18
CA ASP A 111 10.55 -16.14 -1.79
C ASP A 111 9.55 -15.52 -0.81
N CYS A 112 8.69 -14.62 -1.28
CA CYS A 112 7.59 -14.06 -0.51
C CYS A 112 6.28 -14.79 -0.88
N GLU A 113 5.88 -15.73 -0.02
CA GLU A 113 4.61 -16.46 -0.12
C GLU A 113 3.49 -15.76 0.67
N ASN A 114 3.33 -14.44 0.54
CA ASN A 114 2.21 -13.74 1.17
C ASN A 114 1.79 -12.46 0.45
N ALA A 115 0.59 -11.96 0.75
CA ALA A 115 0.26 -10.54 0.66
C ALA A 115 0.25 -9.96 2.08
N SER A 116 0.60 -8.69 2.23
CA SER A 116 0.56 -8.02 3.54
C SER A 116 0.21 -6.56 3.33
N ALA A 117 -0.53 -5.95 4.25
CA ALA A 117 -0.70 -4.51 4.24
C ALA A 117 -0.68 -3.91 5.64
N ILE A 118 -0.20 -2.66 5.69
CA ILE A 118 0.01 -1.94 6.93
C ILE A 118 -0.20 -0.45 6.72
N SER A 119 -0.60 0.25 7.78
CA SER A 119 -0.65 1.70 7.82
C SER A 119 -0.15 2.20 9.17
N PHE A 120 0.30 3.44 9.20
CA PHE A 120 0.92 4.03 10.37
C PHE A 120 -0.04 5.03 11.04
N PRO A 121 0.03 5.19 12.37
CA PRO A 121 -0.62 6.31 13.03
C PRO A 121 0.05 7.62 12.62
N ASN A 122 -0.73 8.69 12.66
CA ASN A 122 -0.17 10.03 12.59
C ASN A 122 0.65 10.30 13.86
N LEU A 123 1.60 11.23 13.75
CA LEU A 123 2.40 11.71 14.87
C LEU A 123 2.00 13.14 15.23
N ASN A 124 1.91 13.40 16.53
CA ASN A 124 1.68 14.75 17.04
C ASN A 124 2.97 15.61 16.93
N ALA A 125 2.89 16.88 17.29
CA ALA A 125 4.05 17.79 17.23
C ALA A 125 5.24 17.40 18.14
N ALA A 126 5.01 16.54 19.15
CA ALA A 126 6.05 16.00 20.02
C ALA A 126 6.66 14.69 19.48
N GLY A 127 6.11 14.14 18.39
CA GLY A 127 6.52 12.86 17.81
C GLY A 127 5.85 11.64 18.44
N ASP A 128 4.88 11.83 19.33
CA ASP A 128 4.12 10.71 19.90
C ASP A 128 2.99 10.28 18.96
N PHE A 129 2.60 9.01 19.07
CA PHE A 129 1.48 8.46 18.31
C PHE A 129 0.16 9.18 18.62
N GLU A 130 -0.52 9.64 17.59
CA GLU A 130 -1.93 9.98 17.69
C GLU A 130 -2.74 8.68 17.86
N LYS A 131 -3.86 8.78 18.58
CA LYS A 131 -4.69 7.62 18.95
C LYS A 131 -5.50 7.05 17.78
N VAL A 132 -5.35 7.60 16.58
CA VAL A 132 -6.07 7.20 15.37
C VAL A 132 -5.07 6.95 14.25
N LEU A 133 -5.25 5.84 13.54
CA LEU A 133 -4.45 5.51 12.36
C LEU A 133 -4.69 6.53 11.25
N GLY A 134 -3.65 6.87 10.49
CA GLY A 134 -3.71 7.89 9.44
C GLY A 134 -4.90 7.71 8.50
N PRO A 135 -5.06 6.53 7.84
CA PRO A 135 -6.20 6.27 6.95
C PRO A 135 -7.56 6.40 7.63
N THR A 136 -7.70 5.91 8.87
CA THR A 136 -8.96 5.94 9.62
C THR A 136 -9.30 7.38 10.01
N GLY A 137 -8.33 8.16 10.47
CA GLY A 137 -8.49 9.58 10.78
C GLY A 137 -8.84 10.38 9.53
N GLN A 138 -8.24 10.05 8.40
CA GLN A 138 -8.57 10.68 7.12
C GLN A 138 -10.03 10.41 6.74
N PHE A 139 -10.48 9.15 6.79
CA PHE A 139 -11.85 8.81 6.43
C PHE A 139 -12.90 9.39 7.40
N THR A 140 -12.64 9.36 8.71
CA THR A 140 -13.66 9.67 9.72
C THR A 140 -13.63 11.11 10.23
N MET A 141 -12.47 11.77 10.16
CA MET A 141 -12.25 13.12 10.69
C MET A 141 -11.74 14.11 9.63
N ASN A 142 -11.50 13.66 8.39
CA ASN A 142 -10.86 14.45 7.33
C ASN A 142 -9.47 15.00 7.74
N GLU A 143 -8.77 14.26 8.59
CA GLU A 143 -7.39 14.54 9.01
C GLU A 143 -6.45 13.73 8.11
N PRO A 144 -5.67 14.36 7.21
CA PRO A 144 -4.85 13.63 6.25
C PRO A 144 -3.87 12.65 6.93
N ALA A 145 -3.75 11.44 6.39
CA ALA A 145 -2.69 10.53 6.77
C ALA A 145 -1.32 11.16 6.45
N GLN A 146 -0.41 11.19 7.43
CA GLN A 146 0.93 11.74 7.25
C GLN A 146 1.82 10.85 6.38
N PHE A 147 1.55 9.56 6.35
CA PHE A 147 2.32 8.54 5.63
C PHE A 147 1.41 7.72 4.72
N PRO A 148 1.89 7.27 3.55
CA PRO A 148 1.15 6.31 2.77
C PRO A 148 1.00 5.01 3.57
N ALA A 149 -0.11 4.33 3.36
CA ALA A 149 -0.21 2.94 3.74
C ALA A 149 0.48 2.07 2.68
N ASN A 150 0.86 0.85 3.05
CA ASN A 150 1.65 -0.02 2.20
C ASN A 150 0.92 -1.34 1.98
N VAL A 151 1.01 -1.85 0.74
CA VAL A 151 0.54 -3.18 0.35
C VAL A 151 1.70 -3.89 -0.34
N VAL A 152 2.01 -5.08 0.14
CA VAL A 152 3.07 -5.94 -0.35
C VAL A 152 2.42 -7.15 -1.01
N ILE A 153 2.81 -7.46 -2.25
CA ILE A 153 2.29 -8.60 -3.00
C ILE A 153 3.45 -9.54 -3.36
N GLY A 154 3.52 -10.68 -2.67
CA GLY A 154 4.43 -11.78 -2.99
C GLY A 154 3.98 -12.58 -4.20
N LYS A 155 4.93 -13.21 -4.90
CA LYS A 155 4.65 -14.11 -6.04
C LYS A 155 4.57 -15.59 -5.62
N GLY A 156 4.98 -15.92 -4.39
CA GLY A 156 5.14 -17.29 -3.95
C GLY A 156 3.82 -18.05 -3.69
N LEU A 157 2.71 -17.34 -3.46
CA LEU A 157 1.39 -17.98 -3.30
C LEU A 157 0.78 -18.35 -4.64
N ASN A 158 0.14 -19.52 -4.68
CA ASN A 158 -0.63 -19.97 -5.82
C ASN A 158 -1.99 -19.24 -5.89
N PHE A 159 -1.97 -18.03 -6.43
CA PHE A 159 -3.13 -17.16 -6.55
C PHE A 159 -3.98 -17.43 -7.79
N SER A 160 -5.30 -17.38 -7.61
CA SER A 160 -6.27 -17.27 -8.69
C SER A 160 -6.71 -15.80 -8.85
N TYR A 161 -6.89 -15.36 -10.09
CA TYR A 161 -7.24 -13.98 -10.45
C TYR A 161 -8.60 -13.93 -11.12
N PRO A 162 -9.70 -13.98 -10.35
CA PRO A 162 -11.04 -13.92 -10.92
C PRO A 162 -11.31 -12.55 -11.56
N SER A 163 -12.17 -12.55 -12.58
CA SER A 163 -12.62 -11.31 -13.21
C SER A 163 -13.66 -10.53 -12.40
N ASN A 164 -14.25 -11.16 -11.37
CA ASN A 164 -15.25 -10.58 -10.48
C ASN A 164 -15.00 -11.04 -9.04
N TRP A 165 -15.56 -10.31 -8.07
CA TRP A 165 -15.56 -10.71 -6.66
C TRP A 165 -16.49 -11.92 -6.40
N TYR A 166 -15.99 -12.91 -5.66
CA TYR A 166 -16.76 -14.03 -5.16
C TYR A 166 -16.68 -14.12 -3.63
N THR A 167 -17.78 -14.52 -2.99
CA THR A 167 -17.80 -14.78 -1.54
C THR A 167 -17.25 -16.16 -1.17
N LEU A 168 -17.01 -17.00 -2.16
CA LEU A 168 -16.39 -18.32 -2.03
C LEU A 168 -15.26 -18.42 -3.06
N PRO A 169 -14.18 -19.18 -2.76
CA PRO A 169 -13.09 -19.36 -3.72
C PRO A 169 -13.61 -19.89 -5.05
N ASP A 170 -13.24 -19.23 -6.14
CA ASP A 170 -13.48 -19.73 -7.50
C ASP A 170 -12.18 -20.33 -8.06
N GLY A 171 -12.29 -21.51 -8.67
CA GLY A 171 -11.18 -22.26 -9.25
C GLY A 171 -10.24 -22.94 -8.23
N GLY A 172 -9.00 -23.19 -8.67
CA GLY A 172 -7.93 -23.72 -7.82
C GLY A 172 -6.93 -22.63 -7.45
N GLY A 173 -6.50 -22.60 -6.18
CA GLY A 173 -5.62 -21.56 -5.65
C GLY A 173 -6.32 -20.66 -4.62
N PHE A 174 -5.59 -19.68 -4.09
CA PHE A 174 -6.13 -18.65 -3.21
C PHE A 174 -6.72 -17.51 -4.04
N ASP A 175 -7.95 -17.09 -3.73
CA ASP A 175 -8.56 -15.93 -4.39
C ASP A 175 -7.76 -14.67 -4.07
N PHE A 176 -7.11 -14.11 -5.09
CA PHE A 176 -6.26 -12.95 -4.93
C PHE A 176 -7.06 -11.70 -4.54
N VAL A 177 -8.25 -11.50 -5.10
CA VAL A 177 -9.08 -10.34 -4.77
C VAL A 177 -9.49 -10.43 -3.30
N ALA A 178 -9.92 -11.61 -2.85
CA ALA A 178 -10.29 -11.85 -1.46
C ALA A 178 -9.13 -11.62 -0.49
N THR A 179 -7.94 -12.09 -0.88
CA THR A 179 -6.71 -11.90 -0.11
C THR A 179 -6.38 -10.41 0.01
N VAL A 180 -6.34 -9.67 -1.10
CA VAL A 180 -6.05 -8.23 -1.09
C VAL A 180 -7.13 -7.43 -0.36
N ALA A 181 -8.41 -7.82 -0.45
CA ALA A 181 -9.48 -7.18 0.32
C ALA A 181 -9.29 -7.40 1.83
N HIS A 182 -8.83 -8.58 2.26
CA HIS A 182 -8.44 -8.83 3.63
C HIS A 182 -7.28 -7.91 4.07
N GLU A 183 -6.23 -7.81 3.25
CA GLU A 183 -5.08 -6.94 3.52
C GLU A 183 -5.48 -5.46 3.60
N PHE A 184 -6.37 -4.97 2.73
CA PHE A 184 -6.90 -3.62 2.85
C PHE A 184 -7.60 -3.39 4.20
N GLY A 185 -8.19 -4.43 4.79
CA GLY A 185 -8.69 -4.37 6.17
C GLY A 185 -7.58 -4.07 7.18
N HIS A 186 -6.43 -4.75 7.09
CA HIS A 186 -5.28 -4.48 7.94
C HIS A 186 -4.77 -3.03 7.80
N LEU A 187 -4.67 -2.54 6.57
CA LEU A 187 -4.36 -1.13 6.26
C LEU A 187 -5.34 -0.14 6.90
N LEU A 188 -6.62 -0.48 7.01
CA LEU A 188 -7.65 0.35 7.65
C LEU A 188 -7.63 0.26 9.18
N GLY A 189 -6.69 -0.49 9.75
CA GLY A 189 -6.50 -0.64 11.20
C GLY A 189 -6.92 -1.96 11.79
N ILE A 190 -7.11 -3.01 10.98
CA ILE A 190 -7.33 -4.38 11.45
C ILE A 190 -5.99 -5.11 11.71
N SER A 191 -4.84 -4.43 11.68
CA SER A 191 -3.55 -4.93 12.19
C SER A 191 -2.99 -3.99 13.26
N PHE A 192 -2.41 -4.54 14.31
CA PHE A 192 -1.97 -3.81 15.50
C PHE A 192 -0.45 -3.88 15.62
N PHE A 193 0.21 -2.71 15.63
CA PHE A 193 1.58 -2.61 16.10
C PHE A 193 1.59 -2.83 17.62
N GLU A 194 2.14 -3.96 18.07
CA GLU A 194 2.32 -4.25 19.50
C GLU A 194 3.05 -3.12 20.26
N LYS A 195 3.96 -2.43 19.57
CA LYS A 195 4.74 -1.30 20.12
C LYS A 195 3.93 -0.03 20.37
N CYS A 196 2.75 0.11 19.75
CA CYS A 196 1.97 1.34 19.82
C CYS A 196 0.89 1.33 20.92
N ASP A 197 0.79 0.25 21.71
CA ASP A 197 -0.24 0.04 22.75
C ASP A 197 -1.67 0.40 22.28
N PHE A 198 -1.95 0.09 21.01
CA PHE A 198 -3.23 0.37 20.38
C PHE A 198 -4.22 -0.73 20.74
N SER A 199 -5.04 -0.49 21.77
CA SER A 199 -6.25 -1.29 21.99
C SER A 199 -7.29 -0.94 20.92
N PHE A 200 -8.06 -1.89 20.41
CA PHE A 200 -9.19 -1.65 19.48
C PHE A 200 -10.17 -0.56 20.00
N ASN A 201 -10.27 -0.42 21.33
CA ASN A 201 -11.09 0.60 22.00
C ASN A 201 -10.52 2.03 21.87
N SER A 202 -9.25 2.16 21.47
CA SER A 202 -8.60 3.45 21.20
C SER A 202 -9.15 4.13 19.95
N PHE A 203 -9.86 3.39 19.09
CA PHE A 203 -10.31 3.85 17.76
C PHE A 203 -11.83 4.03 17.63
N LEU A 204 -12.60 3.54 18.59
CA LEU A 204 -14.03 3.73 18.57
C LEU A 204 -14.31 5.14 19.08
N TYR A 205 -14.46 6.11 18.17
CA TYR A 205 -15.06 7.40 18.47
C TYR A 205 -16.38 7.55 17.72
N ASP A 206 -17.35 8.24 18.33
CA ASP A 206 -18.51 8.67 17.57
C ASP A 206 -18.19 9.88 16.68
N ASN A 207 -19.13 10.26 15.83
CA ASN A 207 -19.00 11.42 14.93
C ASN A 207 -18.89 12.78 15.65
N ARG A 208 -18.91 12.81 16.99
CA ARG A 208 -18.71 13.98 17.84
C ARG A 208 -17.33 13.95 18.51
N GLY A 209 -16.49 12.96 18.20
CA GLY A 209 -15.17 12.78 18.81
C GLY A 209 -15.21 12.18 20.21
N VAL A 210 -16.31 11.52 20.61
CA VAL A 210 -16.42 10.89 21.93
C VAL A 210 -15.96 9.43 21.85
N GLN A 211 -14.96 9.06 22.65
CA GLN A 211 -14.42 7.70 22.68
C GLN A 211 -15.43 6.72 23.30
N TYR A 212 -15.82 5.68 22.56
CA TYR A 212 -16.55 4.54 23.11
C TYR A 212 -15.64 3.76 24.05
N THR A 213 -16.00 3.74 25.33
CA THR A 213 -15.39 2.86 26.32
C THR A 213 -16.31 1.64 26.50
N PRO A 214 -15.96 0.45 26.01
CA PRO A 214 -16.75 -0.73 26.34
C PRO A 214 -16.68 -0.95 27.85
N LYS A 215 -17.83 -1.19 28.47
CA LYS A 215 -17.86 -1.64 29.86
C LYS A 215 -17.09 -2.96 29.91
N LYS A 216 -16.03 -3.01 30.72
CA LYS A 216 -15.39 -4.28 31.09
C LYS A 216 -16.47 -5.15 31.74
N TYR A 217 -16.81 -6.27 31.12
CA TYR A 217 -17.59 -7.34 31.74
C TYR A 217 -16.64 -8.31 32.42
#